data_AF-A0A966Q0A7-F1
#
_entry.id   AF-A0A966Q0A7-F1
#
_cell.length_a   1.000
_cell.length_b   1.000
_cell.length_c   1.000
_cell.angle_alpha   90.00
_cell.angle_beta   90.00
_cell.angle_gamma   90.00
#
_symmetry.space_group_name_H-M   'P 1'
#
loop_
_entity.id
_entity.type
_entity.pdbx_description
1 polymer ?
#
loop_
_entity_poly.entity_id
_entity_poly.type
_entity_poly.pdbx_seq_one_letter_code
_entity_poly.pdbx_strand_id
1 'polypeptide(L)' 'MQEFTHEEIEQIWNSINHYVPDRQKVDCAVDFIKTLVDIGVPTKVIKSAGEYDEKLEAAIESVFAEDEEDGYDE' A
#
# COMPACT_ATOMS: atom_id res chain seq x y z
N MET A 1 8.87 -16.85 -9.00
CA MET A 1 8.53 -16.00 -7.84
C MET A 1 7.06 -16.21 -7.58
N GLN A 2 6.65 -16.34 -6.32
CA GLN A 2 5.23 -16.43 -5.96
C GLN A 2 4.58 -15.10 -6.37
N GLU A 3 3.47 -15.17 -7.11
CA GLU A 3 2.73 -13.97 -7.51
C GLU A 3 1.86 -13.53 -6.32
N PHE A 4 2.08 -12.30 -5.83
CA PHE A 4 1.24 -11.71 -4.80
C PHE A 4 -0.17 -11.45 -5.35
N THR A 5 -1.20 -11.84 -4.61
CA THR A 5 -2.59 -11.41 -4.85
C THR A 5 -2.98 -10.26 -3.91
N HIS A 6 -4.07 -9.55 -4.22
CA HIS A 6 -4.59 -8.50 -3.33
C HIS A 6 -5.06 -9.10 -1.99
N GLU A 7 -5.68 -10.29 -2.02
CA GLU A 7 -6.11 -11.02 -0.82
C GLU A 7 -4.93 -11.36 0.11
N GLU A 8 -3.77 -11.75 -0.44
CA GLU A 8 -2.56 -12.00 0.36
C GLU A 8 -2.03 -10.71 1.01
N ILE A 9 -2.05 -9.59 0.29
CA ILE A 9 -1.67 -8.27 0.83
C ILE A 9 -2.59 -7.88 1.98
N GLU A 10 -3.90 -8.03 1.81
CA GLU A 10 -4.90 -7.75 2.84
C GLU A 10 -4.73 -8.65 4.07
N GLN A 11 -4.44 -9.93 3.89
CA GLN A 11 -4.21 -10.85 5.01
C GLN A 11 -2.96 -10.48 5.82
N ILE A 12 -1.87 -10.09 5.14
CA ILE A 12 -0.64 -9.63 5.79
C ILE A 12 -0.92 -8.32 6.52
N TRP A 13 -1.58 -7.36 5.87
CA TRP A 13 -1.95 -6.09 6.48
C TRP A 13 -2.82 -6.29 7.72
N ASN A 14 -3.87 -7.09 7.65
CA ASN A 14 -4.73 -7.38 8.79
C ASN A 14 -3.95 -7.95 9.98
N SER A 15 -2.96 -8.80 9.70
CA SER A 15 -2.07 -9.35 10.73
C SER A 15 -1.22 -8.26 11.36
N ILE A 16 -0.65 -7.33 10.57
CA ILE A 16 0.15 -6.20 11.07
C ILE A 16 -0.72 -5.21 11.85
N ASN A 17 -1.83 -4.77 11.25
CA ASN A 17 -2.79 -3.80 11.76
C ASN A 17 -3.33 -4.19 13.15
N HIS A 18 -3.46 -5.50 13.42
CA HIS A 18 -3.89 -5.99 14.74
C HIS A 18 -2.90 -5.63 15.88
N TYR A 19 -1.60 -5.61 15.61
CA TYR A 19 -0.57 -5.41 16.63
C TYR A 19 0.02 -3.99 16.64
N VAL A 20 -0.23 -3.20 15.59
CA VAL A 20 0.25 -1.82 15.50
C VAL A 20 -0.70 -0.87 16.25
N PRO A 21 -0.19 -0.01 17.14
CA PRO A 21 -1.00 1.00 17.82
C PRO A 21 -1.68 1.96 16.84
N ASP A 22 -2.92 2.37 17.11
CA ASP A 22 -3.73 3.16 16.16
C ASP A 22 -3.04 4.43 15.62
N ARG A 23 -2.28 5.11 16.50
CA ARG A 23 -1.50 6.31 16.17
C ARG A 23 -0.37 6.08 15.14
N GLN A 24 0.04 4.84 14.93
CA GLN A 24 1.14 4.44 14.03
C GLN A 24 0.65 3.72 12.77
N LYS A 25 -0.65 3.41 12.67
CA LYS A 25 -1.17 2.59 11.56
C LYS A 25 -1.02 3.24 10.19
N VAL A 26 -1.16 4.57 10.09
CA VAL A 26 -1.03 5.26 8.81
C VAL A 26 0.41 5.17 8.31
N ASP A 27 1.38 5.55 9.13
CA ASP A 27 2.80 5.48 8.79
C ASP A 27 3.21 4.04 8.46
N CYS A 28 2.74 3.07 9.24
CA CYS A 28 3.01 1.65 8.99
C CYS A 28 2.39 1.16 7.67
N ALA A 29 1.20 1.65 7.30
CA ALA A 29 0.59 1.33 6.01
C ALA A 29 1.44 1.89 4.86
N VAL A 30 1.94 3.13 4.98
CA VAL A 30 2.85 3.74 3.99
C VAL A 30 4.11 2.90 3.81
N ASP A 31 4.78 2.52 4.89
CA ASP A 31 5.98 1.69 4.82
C ASP A 31 5.69 0.30 4.23
N PHE A 32 4.53 -0.27 4.53
CA PHE A 32 4.08 -1.54 3.97
C PHE A 32 3.87 -1.44 2.46
N ILE A 33 3.17 -0.41 1.97
CA ILE A 33 2.95 -0.18 0.53
C ILE A 33 4.28 0.05 -0.20
N LYS A 34 5.18 0.87 0.36
CA LYS A 34 6.54 1.08 -0.21
C LYS A 34 7.32 -0.22 -0.31
N THR A 35 7.24 -1.07 0.72
CA THR A 35 7.88 -2.39 0.69
C THR A 35 7.34 -3.26 -0.44
N LEU A 36 6.03 -3.25 -0.69
CA LEU A 36 5.42 -4.00 -1.80
C LEU A 36 5.90 -3.50 -3.17
N VAL A 37 6.06 -2.18 -3.31
CA VAL A 37 6.66 -1.56 -4.51
C VAL A 37 8.11 -2.00 -4.68
N ASP A 38 8.92 -1.93 -3.62
CA ASP A 38 10.36 -2.27 -3.65
C ASP A 38 10.63 -3.74 -4.03
N ILE A 39 9.76 -4.66 -3.60
CA ILE A 39 9.87 -6.08 -3.95
C ILE A 39 9.25 -6.41 -5.33
N GLY A 40 8.70 -5.42 -6.03
CA GLY A 40 8.20 -5.54 -7.38
C GLY A 40 6.77 -6.09 -7.50
N VAL A 41 5.92 -5.92 -6.48
CA VAL A 41 4.49 -6.27 -6.60
C VAL A 41 3.84 -5.31 -7.62
N PRO A 42 3.05 -5.82 -8.59
CA PRO A 42 2.44 -4.94 -9.58
C PRO A 42 1.50 -3.91 -8.95
N THR A 43 1.63 -2.64 -9.33
CA THR A 43 0.82 -1.52 -8.82
C THR A 43 -0.68 -1.80 -8.86
N LYS A 44 -1.18 -2.48 -9.91
CA LYS A 44 -2.60 -2.86 -10.00
C LYS A 44 -3.06 -3.74 -8.84
N VAL A 45 -2.21 -4.65 -8.37
CA VAL A 45 -2.52 -5.59 -7.28
C VAL A 45 -2.50 -4.83 -5.95
N ILE A 46 -1.51 -3.95 -5.77
CA ILE A 46 -1.41 -3.08 -4.60
C ILE A 46 -2.64 -2.17 -4.49
N LYS A 47 -3.03 -1.49 -5.59
CA LYS A 47 -4.21 -0.62 -5.64
C LYS A 47 -5.50 -1.37 -5.29
N SER A 48 -5.69 -2.59 -5.79
CA SER A 48 -6.87 -3.41 -5.46
C SER A 48 -6.95 -3.79 -3.97
N ALA A 49 -5.83 -3.97 -3.28
CA ALA A 49 -5.83 -4.30 -1.85
C ALA A 49 -6.27 -3.13 -0.95
N GLY A 50 -6.26 -1.90 -1.48
CA GLY A 50 -6.70 -0.70 -0.75
C GLY A 50 -8.21 -0.49 -0.74
N GLU A 51 -8.98 -1.15 -1.60
CA GLU A 51 -10.41 -0.86 -1.82
C GLU A 51 -11.29 -1.06 -0.56
N TYR A 52 -10.82 -1.85 0.40
CA TYR A 52 -11.59 -2.24 1.59
C TYR A 52 -10.92 -1.85 2.92
N ASP A 53 -9.79 -1.13 2.89
CA ASP A 53 -9.10 -0.66 4.10
C ASP A 53 -8.63 0.79 3.94
N GLU A 54 -9.24 1.69 4.72
CA GLU A 54 -8.99 3.14 4.66
C GLU A 54 -7.52 3.53 4.89
N LYS A 55 -6.74 2.70 5.63
CA LYS A 55 -5.32 2.98 5.88
C LYS A 55 -4.47 2.59 4.70
N LEU A 56 -4.79 1.46 4.06
CA LEU A 56 -4.14 1.07 2.81
C LEU A 56 -4.49 2.05 1.69
N GLU A 57 -5.75 2.46 1.56
CA GLU A 57 -6.18 3.46 0.59
C GLU A 57 -5.38 4.77 0.74
N ALA A 58 -5.35 5.35 1.94
CA ALA A 58 -4.61 6.57 2.21
C ALA A 58 -3.09 6.42 1.97
N ALA A 59 -2.52 5.25 2.29
CA ALA A 59 -1.12 4.96 2.04
C ALA A 59 -0.81 4.84 0.54
N ILE A 60 -1.67 4.18 -0.22
CA ILE A 60 -1.57 4.03 -1.68
C ILE A 60 -1.64 5.42 -2.33
N GLU A 61 -2.62 6.24 -1.94
CA GLU A 61 -2.69 7.62 -2.40
C GLU A 61 -1.41 8.37 -2.08
N SER A 62 -0.90 8.30 -0.84
CA SER A 62 0.33 9.00 -0.47
C SER A 62 1.56 8.52 -1.23
N VAL A 63 1.68 7.22 -1.55
CA VAL A 63 2.86 6.66 -2.21
C VAL A 63 2.83 6.91 -3.71
N PHE A 64 1.66 6.86 -4.33
CA PHE A 64 1.51 7.01 -5.78
C PHE A 64 1.05 8.41 -6.22
N ALA A 65 0.70 9.32 -5.29
CA ALA A 65 0.41 10.72 -5.62
C ALA A 65 1.64 11.45 -6.16
N GLU A 66 2.84 11.11 -5.70
CA GLU A 66 4.10 11.68 -6.20
C GLU A 66 4.41 11.24 -7.65
N ASP A 67 3.85 10.12 -8.13
CA ASP A 67 4.04 9.64 -9.51
C ASP A 67 3.12 10.36 -10.54
N GLU A 68 2.07 11.08 -10.10
CA GLU A 68 1.16 11.82 -11.00
C GLU A 68 1.53 13.31 -11.19
N GLU A 69 2.42 13.88 -10.36
CA GLU A 69 2.81 15.29 -10.44
C GLU A 69 4.00 15.58 -11.38
N ASP A 70 4.73 14.55 -11.85
CA ASP A 70 5.87 14.68 -12.79
C ASP A 70 5.44 14.68 -14.28
N GLY A 71 4.16 14.95 -14.57
CA GLY A 71 3.56 14.89 -15.91
C GLY A 71 3.18 16.24 -16.54
N TYR A 72 3.46 17.36 -15.88
CA TYR A 72 3.23 18.71 -16.41
C TYR A 72 4.33 19.67 -15.98
N ASP A 73 5.52 19.55 -16.58
CA ASP A 73 6.36 20.71 -16.85
C ASP A 73 6.95 20.56 -18.26
N GLU A 74 6.80 21.64 -19.02
CA GLU A 74 7.09 21.79 -20.46
C GLU A 74 8.59 21.76 -20.78
#